data_AF-A0A7C9D9P4-F1
#
_entry.id   AF-A0A7C9D9P4-F1
#
_cell.length_a   1.000
_cell.length_b   1.000
_cell.length_c   1.000
_cell.angle_alpha   90.00
_cell.angle_beta   90.00
_cell.angle_gamma   90.00
#
_symmetry.space_group_name_H-M   'P 1'
#
loop_
_entity.id
_entity.type
_entity.pdbx_description
1 polymer ?
#
loop_
_entity_poly.entity_id
_entity_poly.type
_entity_poly.pdbx_seq_one_letter_code
_entity_poly.pdbx_strand_id
1 'polypeptide(L)'
;GSHGGAWRKRITDLDGSEDEKDFPWWVLDCVLNNRLPPRENTKCSFFLQPYEGATIQISTQGKLSAPRILRIHKVINYVVEKLVLDKSADVIPGDGTFAPGVAGGPLQHSAVGDGTLRSGLRPWQRLKPSIEILCNNQVLSPDMSLATVRAYIWKKPDDLVLNYRLQQSR
;
A
#
# COMPACT_ATOMS: atom_id res chain seq x y z
N GLY A 1 11.52 -1.04 40.61
CA GLY A 1 11.59 0.41 40.89
C GLY A 1 10.48 1.10 40.15
N SER A 2 9.42 1.50 40.85
CA SER A 2 8.27 2.21 40.28
C SER A 2 8.13 3.56 40.97
N HIS A 3 9.05 4.48 40.66
CA HIS A 3 8.84 5.90 40.94
C HIS A 3 7.92 6.47 39.85
N GLY A 4 6.66 6.02 39.83
CA GLY A 4 5.61 6.69 39.09
C GLY A 4 5.03 7.82 39.95
N GLY A 5 4.60 8.91 39.34
CA GLY A 5 3.94 10.01 40.06
C GLY A 5 2.68 9.56 40.82
N ALA A 6 2.16 10.42 41.69
CA ALA A 6 1.04 10.15 42.61
C ALA A 6 -0.21 9.53 41.96
N TRP A 7 -0.43 9.75 40.66
CA TRP A 7 -1.51 9.20 39.85
C TRP A 7 -1.42 7.69 39.56
N ARG A 8 -0.28 7.03 39.82
CA ARG A 8 -0.11 5.59 39.56
C ARG A 8 -0.61 4.74 40.73
N LYS A 9 -1.93 4.67 40.86
CA LYS A 9 -2.66 3.82 41.83
C LYS A 9 -3.22 2.56 41.16
N ARG A 10 -3.64 1.57 41.96
CA ARG A 10 -4.46 0.45 41.42
C ARG A 10 -5.86 0.98 41.12
N ILE A 11 -6.55 0.34 40.18
CA ILE A 11 -7.93 0.73 39.84
C ILE A 11 -8.88 0.63 41.05
N THR A 12 -8.60 -0.27 41.99
CA THR A 12 -9.35 -0.42 43.25
C THR A 12 -9.13 0.72 44.25
N ASP A 13 -8.06 1.49 44.07
CA ASP A 13 -7.67 2.57 44.98
C ASP A 13 -8.06 3.95 44.42
N LEU A 14 -8.80 3.98 43.29
CA LEU A 14 -9.45 5.17 42.73
C LEU A 14 -10.90 5.17 43.21
N ASP A 15 -11.19 5.94 44.25
CA ASP A 15 -12.49 5.96 44.93
C ASP A 15 -13.36 7.17 44.52
N GLY A 16 -12.86 8.03 43.63
CA GLY A 16 -13.55 9.21 43.16
C GLY A 16 -13.35 10.43 44.05
N SER A 17 -12.48 10.35 45.06
CA SER A 17 -12.07 11.53 45.84
C SER A 17 -10.91 12.30 45.18
N GLU A 18 -10.39 11.83 44.05
CA GLU A 18 -9.30 12.48 43.32
C GLU A 18 -9.72 13.78 42.63
N ASP A 19 -8.88 14.81 42.76
CA ASP A 19 -9.03 16.10 42.11
C ASP A 19 -8.22 16.17 40.79
N GLU A 20 -8.43 17.22 40.00
CA GLU A 20 -7.68 17.49 38.77
C GLU A 20 -6.15 17.54 38.99
N LYS A 21 -5.69 18.00 40.16
CA LYS A 21 -4.26 18.04 40.50
C LYS A 21 -3.63 16.65 40.65
N ASP A 22 -4.44 15.62 40.88
CA ASP A 22 -3.97 14.26 41.15
C ASP A 22 -3.64 13.50 39.86
N PHE A 23 -4.03 14.03 38.69
CA PHE A 23 -3.80 13.41 37.39
C PHE A 23 -2.93 14.28 36.47
N PRO A 24 -2.13 13.67 35.58
CA PRO A 24 -1.50 14.41 34.49
C PRO A 24 -2.58 15.09 33.62
N TRP A 25 -2.33 16.34 33.24
CA TRP A 25 -3.27 17.13 32.43
C TRP A 25 -3.77 16.41 31.16
N TRP A 26 -2.90 15.64 30.50
CA TRP A 26 -3.27 14.88 29.29
C TRP A 26 -4.33 13.82 29.57
N VAL A 27 -4.37 13.24 30.77
CA VAL A 27 -5.40 12.27 31.17
C VAL A 27 -6.74 12.97 31.30
N LEU A 28 -6.76 14.12 31.99
CA LEU A 28 -7.97 14.92 32.18
C LEU A 28 -8.54 15.38 30.84
N ASP A 29 -7.69 15.90 29.95
CA ASP A 29 -8.12 16.34 28.62
C ASP A 29 -8.68 15.17 27.78
N CYS A 30 -8.11 13.97 27.91
CA CYS A 30 -8.65 12.77 27.27
C CYS A 30 -10.04 12.40 27.79
N VAL A 31 -10.21 12.36 29.11
CA VAL A 31 -11.42 11.82 29.74
C VAL A 31 -12.55 12.85 29.74
N LEU A 32 -12.26 14.10 30.10
CA LEU A 32 -13.25 15.16 30.24
C LEU A 32 -13.62 15.80 28.89
N ASN A 33 -12.62 16.01 28.02
CA ASN A 33 -12.83 16.70 26.75
C ASN A 33 -12.86 15.76 25.53
N ASN A 34 -12.74 14.45 25.74
CA ASN A 34 -12.65 13.44 24.67
C ASN A 34 -11.54 13.76 23.64
N ARG A 35 -10.43 14.37 24.11
CA ARG A 35 -9.29 14.77 23.27
C ARG A 35 -8.12 13.83 23.51
N LEU A 36 -7.91 12.90 22.57
CA LEU A 36 -6.77 12.00 22.64
C LEU A 36 -5.47 12.76 22.36
N PRO A 37 -4.35 12.43 23.03
CA PRO A 37 -3.09 13.10 22.81
C PRO A 37 -2.62 12.77 21.38
N PRO A 38 -1.96 13.70 20.68
CA PRO A 38 -1.41 13.43 19.35
C PRO A 38 -0.54 12.18 19.38
N ARG A 39 -0.87 11.19 18.56
CA ARG A 39 -0.03 10.00 18.42
C ARG A 39 1.20 10.35 17.61
N GLU A 40 2.29 10.66 18.29
CA GLU A 40 3.57 10.89 17.64
C GLU A 40 4.01 9.61 16.88
N ASN A 41 4.61 9.83 15.71
CA ASN A 41 5.29 8.79 14.93
C ASN A 41 4.39 7.77 14.22
N THR A 42 3.11 8.07 13.96
CA THR A 42 2.20 7.12 13.29
C THR A 42 2.64 6.73 11.88
N LYS A 43 3.51 7.51 11.22
CA LYS A 43 4.04 7.22 9.89
C LYS A 43 5.42 6.56 9.95
N CYS A 44 5.64 5.60 9.05
CA CYS A 44 6.93 4.99 8.74
C CYS A 44 7.36 5.47 7.37
N SER A 45 8.59 5.94 7.27
CA SER A 45 9.24 6.22 6.00
C SER A 45 10.01 4.99 5.53
N PHE A 46 9.93 4.69 4.24
CA PHE A 46 10.60 3.55 3.64
C PHE A 46 10.90 3.76 2.15
N PHE A 47 11.93 3.10 1.65
CA PHE A 47 12.23 2.99 0.24
C PHE A 47 11.64 1.69 -0.30
N LEU A 48 11.12 1.74 -1.53
CA LEU A 48 10.61 0.58 -2.24
C LEU A 48 11.36 0.45 -3.55
N GLN A 49 12.21 -0.56 -3.66
CA GLN A 49 13.12 -0.74 -4.78
C GLN A 49 13.04 -2.15 -5.37
N PRO A 50 13.40 -2.35 -6.64
CA PRO A 50 13.53 -3.68 -7.22
C PRO A 50 14.58 -4.49 -6.46
N TYR A 51 14.35 -5.78 -6.29
CA TYR A 51 15.39 -6.70 -5.83
C TYR A 51 16.55 -6.76 -6.83
N GLU A 52 17.78 -6.99 -6.36
CA GLU A 52 18.96 -7.06 -7.23
C GLU A 52 18.76 -8.07 -8.37
N GLY A 53 18.99 -7.62 -9.61
CA GLY A 53 18.78 -8.43 -10.82
C GLY A 53 17.33 -8.54 -11.30
N ALA A 54 16.36 -7.88 -10.66
CA ALA A 54 14.97 -7.88 -11.12
C ALA A 54 14.78 -6.94 -12.32
N THR A 55 14.19 -7.46 -13.41
CA THR A 55 13.89 -6.69 -14.63
C THR A 55 12.64 -5.80 -14.50
N ILE A 56 11.83 -6.02 -13.46
CA ILE A 56 10.61 -5.24 -13.20
C ILE A 56 10.95 -3.94 -12.47
N GLN A 57 10.58 -2.81 -13.09
CA GLN A 57 10.61 -1.49 -12.50
C GLN A 57 9.17 -0.98 -12.33
N ILE A 58 8.90 -0.26 -11.26
CA ILE A 58 7.69 0.56 -11.11
C ILE A 58 8.09 2.03 -11.24
N SER A 59 7.26 2.81 -11.92
CA SER A 59 7.48 4.25 -12.15
C SER A 59 7.76 5.07 -10.87
N THR A 60 7.28 4.61 -9.71
CA THR A 60 7.54 5.27 -8.42
C THR A 60 8.86 4.80 -7.80
N GLN A 61 9.96 5.44 -8.21
CA GLN A 61 11.25 5.34 -7.52
C GLN A 61 11.40 6.50 -6.53
N GLY A 62 11.25 6.23 -5.23
CA GLY A 62 11.42 7.26 -4.21
C GLY A 62 11.12 6.81 -2.77
N LYS A 63 11.35 7.74 -1.83
CA LYS A 63 11.00 7.56 -0.42
C LYS A 63 9.49 7.68 -0.24
N LEU A 64 8.86 6.60 0.24
CA LEU A 64 7.44 6.53 0.55
C LEU A 64 7.22 6.74 2.06
N SER A 65 6.03 7.21 2.42
CA SER A 65 5.61 7.35 3.81
C SER A 65 4.21 6.80 3.98
N ALA A 66 4.00 5.94 4.97
CA ALA A 66 2.72 5.31 5.23
C ALA A 66 2.52 5.04 6.73
N PRO A 67 1.28 4.77 7.20
CA PRO A 67 1.05 4.40 8.59
C PRO A 67 1.88 3.19 9.01
N ARG A 68 2.46 3.18 10.22
CA ARG A 68 3.23 2.05 10.78
C ARG A 68 2.40 0.75 10.82
N ILE A 69 1.08 0.88 10.96
CA ILE A 69 0.13 -0.24 10.95
C ILE A 69 -0.14 -0.81 9.55
N LEU A 70 0.34 -0.14 8.48
CA LEU A 70 0.17 -0.63 7.11
C LEU A 70 0.80 -2.01 6.99
N ARG A 71 0.02 -2.96 6.47
CA ARG A 71 0.46 -4.34 6.27
C ARG A 71 1.27 -4.51 4.98
N ILE A 72 2.16 -5.49 4.97
CA ILE A 72 2.93 -5.86 3.79
C ILE A 72 2.04 -6.26 2.62
N HIS A 73 0.88 -6.89 2.86
CA HIS A 73 -0.12 -7.11 1.81
C HIS A 73 -0.46 -5.83 1.02
N LYS A 74 -0.61 -4.67 1.69
CA LYS A 74 -0.93 -3.42 0.99
C LYS A 74 0.25 -2.94 0.14
N VAL A 75 1.49 -3.17 0.59
CA VAL A 75 2.70 -2.89 -0.20
C VAL A 75 2.76 -3.80 -1.44
N ILE A 76 2.45 -5.09 -1.30
CA ILE A 76 2.34 -6.04 -2.42
C ILE A 76 1.33 -5.53 -3.46
N ASN A 77 0.12 -5.20 -3.02
CA ASN A 77 -0.92 -4.68 -3.92
C ASN A 77 -0.49 -3.40 -4.64
N TYR A 78 0.16 -2.48 -3.91
CA TYR A 78 0.68 -1.26 -4.50
C TYR A 78 1.67 -1.54 -5.64
N VAL A 79 2.59 -2.48 -5.44
CA VAL A 79 3.54 -2.90 -6.51
C VAL A 79 2.77 -3.50 -7.69
N VAL A 80 1.83 -4.41 -7.45
CA VAL A 80 1.02 -5.04 -8.52
C VAL A 80 0.26 -3.99 -9.34
N GLU A 81 -0.41 -3.05 -8.68
CA GLU A 81 -1.15 -1.97 -9.34
C GLU A 81 -0.23 -1.09 -10.18
N LYS A 82 0.94 -0.72 -9.65
CA LYS A 82 1.91 0.10 -10.38
C LYS A 82 2.55 -0.62 -11.55
N LEU A 83 2.82 -1.93 -11.43
CA LEU A 83 3.33 -2.74 -12.55
C LEU A 83 2.31 -2.89 -13.68
N VAL A 84 1.02 -3.02 -13.36
CA VAL A 84 -0.05 -3.16 -14.37
C VAL A 84 -0.29 -1.85 -15.11
N LEU A 85 -0.27 -0.73 -14.39
CA LEU A 85 -0.48 0.59 -14.98
C LEU A 85 0.61 0.95 -16.00
N ASP A 86 1.89 0.68 -15.68
CA ASP A 86 3.01 0.95 -16.58
C ASP A 86 2.87 0.18 -17.91
N LYS A 87 2.54 -1.11 -17.84
CA LYS A 87 2.36 -1.96 -19.03
C LYS A 87 1.18 -1.54 -19.92
N SER A 88 0.21 -0.81 -19.39
CA SER A 88 -0.91 -0.30 -20.19
C SER A 88 -0.59 1.00 -20.92
N ALA A 89 0.46 1.73 -20.53
CA ALA A 89 0.88 2.95 -21.18
C ALA A 89 1.65 2.71 -22.50
N ASP A 90 2.25 1.52 -22.68
CA ASP A 90 2.98 1.14 -23.90
C ASP A 90 2.09 0.73 -25.09
N VAL A 91 0.77 0.64 -24.90
CA VAL A 91 -0.18 0.38 -26.00
C VAL A 91 -0.67 1.72 -26.56
N ILE A 92 0.17 2.37 -27.37
CA ILE A 92 -0.30 3.39 -28.31
C ILE A 92 -1.23 2.68 -29.30
N PRO A 93 -2.48 3.12 -29.53
CA PRO A 93 -3.23 2.74 -30.72
C PRO A 93 -2.57 3.45 -31.91
N GLY A 94 -1.45 2.88 -32.37
CA GLY A 94 -0.90 3.17 -33.67
C GLY A 94 -1.73 2.42 -34.70
N ASP A 95 -2.46 3.20 -35.50
CA ASP A 95 -2.54 3.08 -36.96
C ASP A 95 -3.99 3.18 -37.49
N GLY A 96 -4.12 4.02 -38.51
CA GLY A 96 -5.36 4.44 -39.12
C GLY A 96 -5.12 5.60 -40.08
N THR A 97 -4.11 5.45 -40.93
CA THR A 97 -3.82 6.33 -42.06
C THR A 97 -5.05 6.44 -42.96
N PHE A 98 -5.73 7.60 -42.95
CA PHE A 98 -6.84 7.88 -43.85
C PHE A 98 -6.30 8.40 -45.18
N ALA A 99 -6.42 7.60 -46.23
CA ALA A 99 -6.39 8.06 -47.61
C ALA A 99 -7.73 7.67 -48.28
N PRO A 100 -8.55 8.61 -48.77
CA PRO A 100 -9.73 8.28 -49.56
C PRO A 100 -9.48 8.55 -51.05
N GLY A 101 -9.69 7.55 -51.90
CA GLY A 101 -9.63 7.71 -53.35
C GLY A 101 -10.33 6.60 -54.12
N VAL A 102 -11.53 6.95 -54.61
CA VAL A 102 -12.21 6.42 -55.82
C VAL A 102 -13.33 5.36 -55.63
N ALA A 103 -14.57 5.89 -55.71
CA ALA A 103 -15.75 5.47 -56.48
C ALA A 103 -16.70 4.32 -56.05
N GLY A 104 -17.98 4.70 -55.86
CA GLY A 104 -19.17 3.96 -56.33
C GLY A 104 -20.12 3.40 -55.25
N GLY A 105 -21.27 4.06 -55.00
CA GLY A 105 -22.32 3.64 -54.03
C GLY A 105 -23.28 2.53 -54.53
N PRO A 106 -24.54 2.38 -54.02
CA PRO A 106 -25.22 3.09 -52.94
C PRO A 106 -25.87 2.20 -51.84
N LEU A 107 -26.48 2.88 -50.86
CA LEU A 107 -27.16 2.47 -49.63
C LEU A 107 -28.26 1.39 -49.76
N GLN A 108 -28.33 0.45 -48.81
CA GLN A 108 -29.58 -0.11 -48.26
C GLN A 108 -29.44 -0.44 -46.75
N HIS A 109 -30.54 -0.25 -46.01
CA HIS A 109 -30.67 -0.23 -44.56
C HIS A 109 -30.54 -1.59 -43.84
N SER A 110 -29.97 -1.52 -42.63
CA SER A 110 -30.15 -2.27 -41.37
C SER A 110 -30.86 -3.63 -41.34
N ALA A 111 -30.21 -4.64 -40.73
CA ALA A 111 -30.62 -5.22 -39.44
C ALA A 111 -29.72 -6.41 -38.99
N VAL A 112 -29.17 -6.27 -37.79
CA VAL A 112 -28.79 -7.33 -36.83
C VAL A 112 -27.73 -8.34 -37.28
N GLY A 113 -26.47 -7.91 -37.26
CA GLY A 113 -25.31 -8.78 -37.26
C GLY A 113 -24.97 -9.26 -35.84
N ASP A 114 -25.14 -10.56 -35.62
CA ASP A 114 -24.28 -11.45 -34.83
C ASP A 114 -23.29 -10.75 -33.88
N GLY A 115 -23.80 -10.39 -32.70
CA GLY A 115 -22.99 -10.04 -31.55
C GLY A 115 -22.67 -11.30 -30.76
N THR A 116 -21.86 -12.19 -31.33
CA THR A 116 -20.92 -12.99 -30.56
C THR A 116 -20.26 -12.02 -29.59
N LEU A 117 -20.73 -11.99 -28.33
CA LEU A 117 -20.09 -11.29 -27.22
C LEU A 117 -18.78 -12.03 -27.00
N ARG A 118 -17.84 -11.66 -27.87
CA ARG A 118 -16.42 -11.88 -27.77
C ARG A 118 -16.09 -11.63 -26.32
N SER A 119 -15.84 -12.74 -25.63
CA SER A 119 -14.88 -12.90 -24.57
C SER A 119 -14.00 -11.65 -24.41
N GLY A 120 -14.55 -10.63 -23.77
CA GLY A 120 -13.86 -9.39 -23.41
C GLY A 120 -13.11 -9.57 -22.10
N LEU A 121 -12.73 -10.81 -21.79
CA LEU A 121 -11.78 -11.14 -20.74
C LEU A 121 -10.47 -10.48 -21.14
N ARG A 122 -10.23 -9.29 -20.58
CA ARG A 122 -8.95 -8.59 -20.63
C ARG A 122 -7.83 -9.65 -20.48
N PRO A 123 -6.86 -9.75 -21.40
CA PRO A 123 -5.75 -10.70 -21.29
C PRO A 123 -5.04 -10.62 -19.91
N TRP A 124 -5.10 -9.45 -19.29
CA TRP A 124 -4.52 -9.12 -17.99
C TRP A 124 -5.32 -9.60 -16.76
N GLN A 125 -6.57 -10.05 -16.90
CA GLN A 125 -7.30 -10.69 -15.79
C GLN A 125 -6.76 -12.10 -15.46
N ARG A 126 -5.95 -12.70 -16.34
CA ARG A 126 -5.46 -14.07 -16.21
C ARG A 126 -4.12 -14.22 -15.50
N LEU A 127 -3.36 -13.14 -15.29
CA LEU A 127 -2.05 -13.21 -14.62
C LEU A 127 -1.85 -11.99 -13.71
N LYS A 128 -2.38 -12.05 -12.48
CA LYS A 128 -1.85 -11.17 -11.42
C LYS A 128 -0.42 -11.61 -11.15
N PRO A 129 0.61 -10.77 -11.38
CA PRO A 129 1.97 -11.14 -11.04
C PRO A 129 2.02 -11.41 -9.54
N SER A 130 2.50 -12.59 -9.16
CA SER A 130 2.79 -12.90 -7.76
C SER A 130 4.03 -12.09 -7.36
N ILE A 131 3.88 -11.18 -6.39
CA ILE A 131 4.96 -10.29 -5.93
C ILE A 131 5.33 -10.66 -4.50
N GLU A 132 6.64 -10.76 -4.25
CA GLU A 132 7.21 -10.89 -2.91
C GLU A 132 7.84 -9.56 -2.49
N ILE A 133 7.71 -9.23 -1.20
CA ILE A 133 8.42 -8.12 -0.58
C ILE A 133 9.47 -8.69 0.37
N LEU A 134 10.67 -8.16 0.30
CA LEU A 134 11.82 -8.57 1.10
C LEU A 134 12.38 -7.38 1.87
N CYS A 135 12.95 -7.65 3.04
CA CYS A 135 13.78 -6.71 3.78
C CYS A 135 15.00 -7.47 4.31
N ASN A 136 16.21 -6.93 4.14
CA ASN A 136 17.46 -7.62 4.52
C ASN A 136 17.53 -9.07 3.99
N ASN A 137 17.16 -9.28 2.72
CA ASN A 137 17.10 -10.59 2.04
C ASN A 137 16.15 -11.63 2.66
N GLN A 138 15.28 -11.22 3.59
CA GLN A 138 14.22 -12.04 4.16
C GLN A 138 12.88 -11.72 3.49
N VAL A 139 12.16 -12.74 3.03
CA VAL A 139 10.77 -12.61 2.52
C VAL A 139 9.84 -12.29 3.69
N LEU A 140 9.05 -11.22 3.54
CA LEU A 140 8.13 -10.74 4.55
C LEU A 140 6.76 -11.41 4.45
N SER A 141 6.17 -11.76 5.59
CA SER A 141 4.78 -12.25 5.61
C SER A 141 3.79 -11.12 5.29
N PRO A 142 2.74 -11.36 4.48
CA PRO A 142 1.72 -10.37 4.15
C PRO A 142 1.01 -9.76 5.36
N ASP A 143 0.95 -10.49 6.48
CA ASP A 143 0.28 -10.07 7.72
C ASP A 143 1.12 -9.13 8.58
N MET A 144 2.44 -9.06 8.34
CA MET A 144 3.33 -8.16 9.08
C MET A 144 2.99 -6.70 8.79
N SER A 145 3.17 -5.83 9.80
CA SER A 145 3.06 -4.39 9.65
C SER A 145 4.42 -3.74 9.39
N LEU A 146 4.45 -2.53 8.81
CA LEU A 146 5.69 -1.75 8.69
C LEU A 146 6.38 -1.52 10.04
N ALA A 147 5.61 -1.37 11.13
CA ALA A 147 6.15 -1.27 12.49
C ALA A 147 6.90 -2.55 12.88
N THR A 148 6.30 -3.72 12.64
CA THR A 148 6.88 -5.02 12.94
C THR A 148 8.18 -5.22 12.16
N VAL A 149 8.16 -4.92 10.86
CA VAL A 149 9.34 -5.07 9.99
C VAL A 149 10.46 -4.13 10.44
N ARG A 150 10.14 -2.86 10.76
CA ARG A 150 11.13 -1.90 11.27
C ARG A 150 11.76 -2.37 12.59
N ALA A 151 10.94 -2.84 13.53
CA ALA A 151 11.39 -3.24 14.87
C ALA A 151 12.19 -4.55 14.88
N TYR A 152 11.76 -5.55 14.10
CA TYR A 152 12.28 -6.92 14.24
C TYR A 152 13.16 -7.39 13.07
N ILE A 153 13.06 -6.77 11.90
CA ILE A 153 13.79 -7.22 10.69
C ILE A 153 14.83 -6.19 10.29
N TRP A 154 14.44 -4.91 10.22
CA TRP A 154 15.35 -3.82 9.85
C TRP A 154 16.37 -3.51 10.94
N LYS A 155 15.89 -3.27 12.17
CA LYS A 155 16.69 -3.00 13.37
C LYS A 155 17.70 -1.84 13.25
N LYS A 156 17.49 -0.91 12.32
CA LYS A 156 18.32 0.28 12.11
C LYS A 156 17.51 1.56 12.34
N PRO A 157 18.16 2.66 12.77
CA PRO A 157 17.49 3.95 12.98
C PRO A 157 17.03 4.61 11.67
N ASP A 158 17.68 4.26 10.55
CA ASP A 158 17.41 4.82 9.24
C ASP A 158 16.04 4.42 8.68
N ASP A 159 15.69 4.99 7.52
CA ASP A 159 14.48 4.60 6.80
C ASP A 159 14.53 3.13 6.37
N LEU A 160 13.38 2.47 6.42
CA LEU A 160 13.26 1.06 6.07
C LEU A 160 13.51 0.89 4.57
N VAL A 161 14.23 -0.15 4.16
CA VAL A 161 14.40 -0.50 2.74
C VAL A 161 13.66 -1.80 2.44
N LEU A 162 12.70 -1.74 1.53
CA LEU A 162 11.92 -2.87 1.04
C LEU A 162 12.27 -3.14 -0.42
N ASN A 163 12.56 -4.40 -0.71
CA ASN A 163 12.85 -4.88 -2.05
C ASN A 163 11.66 -5.67 -2.59
N TYR A 164 11.23 -5.44 -3.82
CA TYR A 164 10.17 -6.23 -4.46
C TYR A 164 10.72 -7.09 -5.61
N ARG A 165 10.13 -8.26 -5.82
CA ARG A 165 10.43 -9.14 -6.96
C ARG A 165 9.23 -9.98 -7.37
N LEU A 166 9.28 -10.55 -8.58
CA LEU A 166 8.34 -11.58 -9.01
C LEU A 166 8.62 -12.87 -8.25
N GLN A 167 7.57 -13.49 -7.74
CA GLN A 167 7.64 -14.85 -7.23
C GLN A 167 7.91 -15.79 -8.40
N GLN A 168 8.96 -16.59 -8.28
CA GLN A 168 9.21 -17.68 -9.22
C GLN A 168 8.16 -18.77 -8.93
N SER A 169 7.33 -19.10 -9.92
CA SER A 169 6.52 -20.31 -9.84
C SER A 169 7.49 -21.49 -9.78
N ARG A 170 7.46 -22.23 -8.67
CA ARG A 170 8.10 -23.54 -8.61
C ARG A 170 7.31 -24.56 -9.41
#